data_AF-A0A2M9K5A8-F1
#
_entry.id   AF-A0A2M9K5A8-F1
#
_cell.length_a   1.000
_cell.length_b   1.000
_cell.length_c   1.000
_cell.angle_alpha   90.00
_cell.angle_beta   90.00
_cell.angle_gamma   90.00
#
_symmetry.space_group_name_H-M   'P 1'
#
loop_
_entity.id
_entity.type
_entity.pdbx_description
1 polymer ?
#
loop_
_entity_poly.entity_id
_entity_poly.type
_entity_poly.pdbx_seq_one_letter_code
_entity_poly.pdbx_strand_id
1 'polypeptide(L)'
;MRHGLIPPHPHLSEPNRYLRLDGTPLTLAHRARAWEPTADESARPVRRAGVSSFGFGGSNAHVVLQTGGAAPARRPAAQGPLVVPLSARDGAALADYRLRLADALDALPDAGLDQVAYTLQVGREELPHRFAVVAADRTRLVAALRGTDQGGVHLGDGTARPGGDASPVTPEELAAAWCAGRSVGWAGLWS
;
A
#
# COMPACT_ATOMS: atom_id res chain seq x y z
N MET A 1 4.73 -15.11 0.39
CA MET A 1 5.84 -14.80 -0.54
C MET A 1 6.58 -13.52 -0.16
N ARG A 2 5.89 -12.37 0.04
CA ARG A 2 6.50 -11.09 0.43
C ARG A 2 7.46 -11.18 1.64
N HIS A 3 7.06 -11.89 2.69
CA HIS A 3 7.86 -12.03 3.92
C HIS A 3 8.98 -13.09 3.82
N GLY A 4 9.14 -13.76 2.67
CA GLY A 4 10.16 -14.81 2.53
C GLY A 4 10.03 -15.96 3.53
N LEU A 5 8.81 -16.25 4.02
CA LEU A 5 8.54 -17.25 5.05
C LEU A 5 7.48 -18.24 4.57
N ILE A 6 7.65 -19.52 4.88
CA ILE A 6 6.59 -20.54 4.85
C ILE A 6 6.03 -20.64 6.27
N PRO A 7 4.76 -20.26 6.51
CA PRO A 7 4.16 -20.35 7.84
C PRO A 7 3.91 -21.82 8.22
N PRO A 8 3.79 -22.13 9.52
CA PRO A 8 3.37 -23.44 9.96
C PRO A 8 1.91 -23.70 9.56
N HIS A 9 1.56 -24.96 9.35
CA HIS A 9 0.16 -25.36 9.26
C HIS A 9 -0.46 -25.33 10.67
N PRO A 10 -1.54 -24.57 10.89
CA PRO A 10 -2.19 -24.52 12.19
C PRO A 10 -2.74 -25.91 12.56
N HIS A 11 -2.63 -26.29 13.84
CA HIS A 11 -3.12 -27.56 14.38
C HIS A 11 -2.47 -28.85 13.81
N LEU A 12 -1.33 -28.74 13.10
CA LEU A 12 -0.61 -29.90 12.60
C LEU A 12 0.34 -30.48 13.67
N SER A 13 -0.24 -31.21 14.64
CA SER A 13 0.53 -31.96 15.64
C SER A 13 1.03 -33.30 15.08
N GLU A 14 0.11 -34.12 14.60
CA GLU A 14 0.40 -35.44 14.02
C GLU A 14 -0.10 -35.50 12.57
N PRO A 15 0.74 -35.88 11.59
CA PRO A 15 0.30 -36.09 10.21
C PRO A 15 -0.76 -37.20 10.13
N ASN A 16 -1.69 -37.08 9.18
CA ASN A 16 -2.66 -38.14 8.91
C ASN A 16 -1.92 -39.45 8.57
N ARG A 17 -2.23 -40.55 9.29
CA ARG A 17 -1.61 -41.87 9.11
C ARG A 17 -1.76 -42.48 7.71
N TYR A 18 -2.69 -42.00 6.90
CA TYR A 18 -2.89 -42.43 5.52
C TYR A 18 -2.02 -41.64 4.53
N LEU A 19 -1.41 -40.54 4.97
CA LEU A 19 -0.50 -39.76 4.16
C LEU A 19 0.81 -40.55 3.98
N ARG A 20 1.26 -40.66 2.73
CA ARG A 20 2.51 -41.32 2.35
C ARG A 20 3.39 -40.28 1.68
N LEU A 21 4.33 -39.70 2.44
CA LEU A 21 5.25 -38.68 1.94
C LEU A 21 6.66 -39.22 1.68
N ASP A 22 6.99 -40.38 2.25
CA ASP A 22 8.31 -41.00 2.07
C ASP A 22 8.57 -41.26 0.58
N GLY A 23 9.73 -40.79 0.09
CA GLY A 23 10.11 -40.87 -1.33
C GLY A 23 9.50 -39.78 -2.23
N THR A 24 8.71 -38.85 -1.68
CA THR A 24 8.18 -37.69 -2.42
C THR A 24 8.98 -36.42 -2.11
N PRO A 25 8.94 -35.38 -2.96
CA PRO A 25 9.55 -34.08 -2.64
C PRO A 25 8.73 -33.25 -1.63
N LEU A 26 7.62 -33.79 -1.12
CA LEU A 26 6.66 -33.07 -0.30
C LEU A 26 6.98 -33.22 1.19
N THR A 27 6.91 -32.11 1.91
CA THR A 27 7.08 -32.06 3.38
C THR A 27 6.01 -31.17 3.98
N LEU A 28 5.52 -31.54 5.17
CA LEU A 28 4.57 -30.71 5.90
C LEU A 28 5.29 -29.64 6.71
N ALA A 29 4.75 -28.42 6.70
CA ALA A 29 5.30 -27.29 7.45
C ALA A 29 4.81 -27.31 8.91
N HIS A 30 5.50 -28.04 9.78
CA HIS A 30 5.18 -28.07 11.23
C HIS A 30 5.58 -26.79 11.97
N ARG A 31 6.56 -26.07 11.45
CA ARG A 31 7.12 -24.85 12.03
C ARG A 31 7.40 -23.83 10.93
N ALA A 32 7.36 -22.55 11.31
CA ALA A 32 7.76 -21.47 10.42
C ALA A 32 9.19 -21.71 9.93
N ARG A 33 9.43 -21.53 8.63
CA ARG A 33 10.79 -21.61 8.06
C ARG A 33 11.01 -20.56 7.00
N ALA A 34 12.26 -20.17 6.81
CA ALA A 34 12.66 -19.35 5.69
C ALA A 34 12.26 -20.02 4.38
N TRP A 35 11.66 -19.24 3.50
CA TRP A 35 11.39 -19.63 2.13
C TRP A 35 12.58 -19.13 1.31
N GLU A 36 13.58 -19.98 1.10
CA GLU A 36 14.72 -19.57 0.28
C GLU A 36 14.30 -19.44 -1.19
N PRO A 37 14.73 -18.38 -1.90
CA PRO A 37 14.47 -18.25 -3.32
C PRO A 37 15.36 -19.23 -4.11
N THR A 38 14.89 -19.64 -5.29
CA THR A 38 15.67 -20.37 -6.28
C THR A 38 15.89 -19.51 -7.52
N ALA A 39 16.93 -19.79 -8.29
CA ALA A 39 17.18 -19.06 -9.53
C ALA A 39 16.10 -19.38 -10.60
N ASP A 40 15.60 -18.34 -11.28
CA ASP A 40 14.89 -18.50 -12.55
C ASP A 40 15.87 -18.69 -13.72
N GLU A 41 15.33 -18.83 -14.93
CA GLU A 41 16.11 -19.02 -16.17
C GLU A 41 17.08 -17.87 -16.46
N SER A 42 16.80 -16.67 -15.91
CA SER A 42 17.64 -15.48 -16.02
C SER A 42 18.52 -15.27 -14.78
N ALA A 43 18.72 -16.32 -13.97
CA ALA A 43 19.48 -16.31 -12.72
C ALA A 43 18.93 -15.35 -11.63
N ARG A 44 17.66 -14.92 -11.72
CA ARG A 44 17.04 -14.06 -10.71
C ARG A 44 16.48 -14.90 -9.55
N PRO A 45 16.65 -14.47 -8.30
CA PRO A 45 16.07 -15.17 -7.15
C PRO A 45 14.55 -15.03 -7.14
N VAL A 46 13.84 -16.15 -7.26
CA VAL A 46 12.37 -16.22 -7.24
C VAL A 46 11.87 -17.26 -6.24
N ARG A 47 10.67 -17.05 -5.71
CA ARG A 47 9.92 -18.07 -4.98
C ARG A 47 8.75 -18.50 -5.86
N ARG A 48 8.44 -19.80 -5.87
CA ARG A 48 7.33 -20.38 -6.64
C ARG A 48 6.41 -21.18 -5.73
N ALA A 49 5.11 -21.09 -5.95
CA ALA A 49 4.10 -21.78 -5.16
C ALA A 49 3.01 -22.37 -6.08
N GLY A 50 2.62 -23.61 -5.82
CA GLY A 50 1.39 -24.18 -6.36
C GLY A 50 0.22 -23.92 -5.41
N VAL A 51 -0.93 -23.54 -5.95
CA VAL A 51 -2.18 -23.42 -5.20
C VAL A 51 -3.22 -24.27 -5.89
N SER A 52 -3.78 -25.24 -5.16
CA SER A 52 -4.83 -26.13 -5.65
C SER A 52 -6.14 -25.87 -4.93
N SER A 53 -7.25 -25.95 -5.66
CA SER A 53 -8.61 -25.89 -5.11
C SER A 53 -9.48 -26.95 -5.79
N PHE A 54 -10.24 -27.69 -4.98
CA PHE A 54 -11.06 -28.82 -5.43
C PHE A 54 -12.48 -28.65 -4.88
N GLY A 55 -13.46 -28.53 -5.76
CA GLY A 55 -14.87 -28.38 -5.42
C GLY A 55 -15.59 -29.73 -5.35
N PHE A 56 -16.53 -29.87 -4.43
CA PHE A 56 -17.32 -31.10 -4.25
C PHE A 56 -18.02 -31.56 -5.54
N GLY A 57 -18.45 -30.64 -6.40
CA GLY A 57 -19.06 -30.94 -7.70
C GLY A 57 -18.11 -31.46 -8.78
N GLY A 58 -16.83 -31.70 -8.45
CA GLY A 58 -15.82 -32.23 -9.38
C GLY A 58 -15.00 -31.17 -10.13
N SER A 59 -15.25 -29.88 -9.89
CA SER A 59 -14.44 -28.80 -10.47
C SER A 59 -13.10 -28.67 -9.75
N ASN A 60 -12.01 -28.70 -10.51
CA ASN A 60 -10.66 -28.61 -10.00
C ASN A 60 -9.91 -27.44 -10.64
N ALA A 61 -9.15 -26.70 -9.85
CA ALA A 61 -8.29 -25.62 -10.34
C ALA A 61 -6.91 -25.71 -9.69
N HIS A 62 -5.87 -25.44 -10.49
CA HIS A 62 -4.49 -25.35 -10.01
C HIS A 62 -3.81 -24.16 -10.66
N VAL A 63 -3.11 -23.36 -9.85
CA VAL A 63 -2.33 -22.21 -10.33
C VAL A 63 -0.93 -22.26 -9.79
N VAL A 64 0.03 -21.82 -10.60
CA VAL A 64 1.43 -21.65 -10.21
C VAL A 64 1.72 -20.16 -10.11
N LEU A 65 2.15 -19.72 -8.93
CA LEU A 65 2.51 -18.33 -8.63
C LEU A 65 4.03 -18.21 -8.53
N GLN A 66 4.56 -17.09 -8.99
CA GLN A 66 5.97 -16.71 -8.82
C GLN A 66 6.03 -15.31 -8.20
N THR A 67 7.04 -15.05 -7.35
CA THR A 67 7.36 -13.66 -6.98
C THR A 67 7.70 -12.86 -8.24
N GLY A 68 7.15 -11.64 -8.35
CA GLY A 68 7.57 -10.69 -9.37
C GLY A 68 9.07 -10.38 -9.25
N GLY A 69 9.66 -9.91 -10.36
CA GLY A 69 11.03 -9.39 -10.34
C GLY A 69 11.18 -8.18 -9.43
N ALA A 70 12.43 -7.69 -9.27
CA ALA A 70 12.69 -6.43 -8.58
C ALA A 70 11.76 -5.34 -9.13
N ALA A 71 11.20 -4.53 -8.22
CA ALA A 71 10.37 -3.40 -8.62
C ALA A 71 11.12 -2.57 -9.67
N PRO A 72 10.43 -2.03 -10.69
CA PRO A 72 11.06 -1.17 -11.68
C PRO A 72 11.89 -0.08 -10.99
N ALA A 73 12.99 0.33 -11.62
CA ALA A 73 13.93 1.31 -11.08
C ALA A 73 13.17 2.49 -10.48
N ARG A 74 13.48 2.80 -9.22
CA ARG A 74 12.80 3.85 -8.46
C ARG A 74 12.93 5.16 -9.23
N ARG A 75 11.80 5.81 -9.55
CA ARG A 75 11.81 7.18 -10.09
C ARG A 75 12.61 8.06 -9.11
N PRO A 76 13.40 9.03 -9.59
CA PRO A 76 14.03 10.00 -8.70
C PRO A 76 12.99 10.55 -7.72
N ALA A 77 13.36 10.64 -6.44
CA ALA A 77 12.48 11.18 -5.43
C ALA A 77 12.07 12.60 -5.83
N ALA A 78 10.77 12.90 -5.78
CA ALA A 78 10.30 14.25 -6.00
C ALA A 78 10.95 15.19 -4.99
N GLN A 79 11.38 16.36 -5.46
CA GLN A 79 12.03 17.37 -4.63
C GLN A 79 11.02 18.38 -4.10
N GLY A 80 11.24 18.83 -2.86
CA GLY A 80 10.41 19.85 -2.21
C GLY A 80 9.19 19.29 -1.49
N PRO A 81 8.36 20.16 -0.89
CA PRO A 81 7.17 19.76 -0.15
C PRO A 81 6.13 19.09 -1.05
N LEU A 82 5.56 17.98 -0.56
CA LEU A 82 4.56 17.20 -1.26
C LEU A 82 3.19 17.32 -0.60
N VAL A 83 2.14 17.39 -1.42
CA VAL A 83 0.75 17.34 -0.95
C VAL A 83 0.36 15.89 -0.67
N VAL A 84 -0.10 15.59 0.54
CA VAL A 84 -0.57 14.27 0.92
C VAL A 84 -2.08 14.32 1.21
N PRO A 85 -2.94 13.96 0.23
CA PRO A 85 -4.39 14.04 0.37
C PRO A 85 -4.97 12.77 1.02
N LEU A 86 -5.94 12.95 1.91
CA LEU A 86 -6.80 11.91 2.47
C LEU A 86 -8.25 12.36 2.33
N SER A 87 -9.12 11.43 1.93
CA SER A 87 -10.56 11.69 1.93
C SER A 87 -11.36 10.50 2.43
N ALA A 88 -12.50 10.79 3.06
CA ALA A 88 -13.43 9.79 3.58
C ALA A 88 -14.88 10.21 3.37
N ARG A 89 -15.80 9.27 3.64
CA ARG A 89 -17.25 9.49 3.50
C ARG A 89 -17.86 10.35 4.61
N ASP A 90 -17.21 10.38 5.76
CA ASP A 90 -17.61 11.16 6.94
C ASP A 90 -16.36 11.56 7.77
N GLY A 91 -16.54 12.49 8.70
CA GLY A 91 -15.46 13.00 9.54
C GLY A 91 -14.86 11.97 10.51
N ALA A 92 -15.65 10.99 10.98
CA ALA A 92 -15.16 9.95 11.89
C ALA A 92 -14.24 8.97 11.15
N ALA A 93 -14.63 8.55 9.95
CA ALA A 93 -13.80 7.73 9.07
C ALA A 93 -12.53 8.47 8.66
N LEU A 94 -12.58 9.79 8.46
CA LEU A 94 -11.39 10.59 8.16
C LEU A 94 -10.42 10.62 9.35
N ALA A 95 -10.93 10.77 10.58
CA ALA A 95 -10.11 10.76 11.78
C ALA A 95 -9.43 9.39 12.00
N ASP A 96 -10.17 8.28 11.84
CA ASP A 96 -9.59 6.92 11.89
C ASP A 96 -8.52 6.72 10.81
N TYR A 97 -8.80 7.15 9.57
CA TYR A 97 -7.87 7.00 8.47
C TYR A 97 -6.55 7.76 8.72
N ARG A 98 -6.61 8.98 9.27
CA ARG A 98 -5.41 9.74 9.64
C ARG A 98 -4.53 8.98 10.62
N LEU A 99 -5.11 8.43 11.69
CA LEU A 99 -4.36 7.70 12.72
C LEU A 99 -3.78 6.40 12.17
N ARG A 100 -4.57 5.63 11.42
CA ARG A 100 -4.09 4.38 10.79
C ARG A 100 -2.97 4.61 9.79
N LEU A 101 -3.00 5.72 9.06
CA LEU A 101 -1.90 6.10 8.17
C LEU A 101 -0.64 6.46 8.97
N ALA A 102 -0.77 7.23 10.06
CA ALA A 102 0.36 7.54 10.94
C ALA A 102 1.01 6.26 11.49
N ASP A 103 0.21 5.32 11.99
CA ASP A 103 0.71 4.05 12.55
C ASP A 103 1.34 3.16 11.47
N ALA A 104 0.76 3.14 10.26
CA ALA A 104 1.35 2.43 9.12
C ALA A 104 2.69 3.03 8.67
N LEU A 105 2.83 4.36 8.74
CA LEU A 105 4.08 5.04 8.46
C LEU A 105 5.13 4.67 9.51
N ASP A 106 4.79 4.65 10.80
CA ASP A 106 5.72 4.24 11.86
C ASP A 106 6.17 2.77 11.68
N ALA A 107 5.27 1.88 11.26
CA ALA A 107 5.59 0.47 11.01
C ALA A 107 6.38 0.21 9.71
N LEU A 108 6.47 1.19 8.81
CA LEU A 108 7.12 1.07 7.50
C LEU A 108 8.10 2.23 7.27
N PRO A 109 9.25 2.26 7.96
CA PRO A 109 10.20 3.39 7.90
C PRO A 109 10.77 3.60 6.49
N ASP A 110 10.88 2.54 5.69
CA ASP A 110 11.47 2.59 4.35
C ASP A 110 10.53 3.15 3.27
N ALA A 111 9.24 3.39 3.57
CA ALA A 111 8.33 3.97 2.59
C ALA A 111 8.73 5.43 2.28
N GLY A 112 9.01 5.72 1.01
CA GLY A 112 9.34 7.09 0.62
C GLY A 112 8.13 8.01 0.73
N LEU A 113 8.33 9.26 1.19
CA LEU A 113 7.25 10.26 1.23
C LEU A 113 6.66 10.49 -0.17
N ASP A 114 7.51 10.47 -1.19
CA ASP A 114 7.15 10.52 -2.60
C ASP A 114 6.17 9.40 -3.00
N GLN A 115 6.45 8.17 -2.58
CA GLN A 115 5.60 7.01 -2.89
C GLN A 115 4.26 7.08 -2.16
N VAL A 116 4.28 7.55 -0.91
CA VAL A 116 3.06 7.75 -0.11
C VAL A 116 2.18 8.81 -0.76
N ALA A 117 2.75 9.98 -1.10
CA ALA A 117 2.06 11.05 -1.79
C ALA A 117 1.47 10.58 -3.13
N TYR A 118 2.29 9.98 -4.00
CA TYR A 118 1.84 9.45 -5.30
C TYR A 118 0.68 8.46 -5.16
N THR A 119 0.80 7.50 -4.24
CA THR A 119 -0.22 6.46 -4.02
C THR A 119 -1.53 7.07 -3.55
N LEU A 120 -1.48 8.07 -2.68
CA LEU A 120 -2.68 8.72 -2.15
C LEU A 120 -3.32 9.69 -3.14
N GLN A 121 -2.51 10.34 -3.98
CA GLN A 121 -2.98 11.27 -5.00
C GLN A 121 -3.61 10.55 -6.22
N VAL A 122 -2.98 9.48 -6.72
CA VAL A 122 -3.40 8.83 -7.98
C VAL A 122 -4.20 7.54 -7.74
N GLY A 123 -3.98 6.87 -6.61
CA GLY A 123 -4.51 5.54 -6.33
C GLY A 123 -5.73 5.50 -5.43
N ARG A 124 -6.38 6.64 -5.14
CA ARG A 124 -7.53 6.73 -4.23
C ARG A 124 -8.66 7.54 -4.86
N GLU A 125 -9.88 7.14 -4.57
CA GLU A 125 -11.08 7.91 -4.91
C GLU A 125 -11.17 9.15 -4.02
N GLU A 126 -11.57 10.28 -4.61
CA GLU A 126 -11.76 11.52 -3.87
C GLU A 126 -13.17 11.59 -3.27
N LEU A 127 -13.24 11.58 -1.94
CA LEU A 127 -14.49 11.60 -1.16
C LEU A 127 -14.77 12.98 -0.54
N PRO A 128 -15.99 13.22 0.01
CA PRO A 128 -16.40 14.56 0.45
C PRO A 128 -15.62 15.15 1.61
N HIS A 129 -15.25 14.37 2.63
CA HIS A 129 -14.49 14.90 3.76
C HIS A 129 -13.01 14.79 3.45
N ARG A 130 -12.35 15.93 3.28
CA ARG A 130 -11.00 16.04 2.73
C ARG A 130 -10.03 16.65 3.74
N PHE A 131 -8.85 16.04 3.84
CA PHE A 131 -7.72 16.49 4.64
C PHE A 131 -6.47 16.40 3.78
N ALA A 132 -5.67 17.46 3.73
CA ALA A 132 -4.40 17.45 3.01
C ALA A 132 -3.28 18.02 3.87
N VAL A 133 -2.08 17.47 3.72
CA VAL A 133 -0.87 17.98 4.39
C VAL A 133 0.17 18.31 3.35
N VAL A 134 0.73 19.51 3.39
CA VAL A 134 1.94 19.86 2.67
C VAL A 134 3.15 19.50 3.55
N ALA A 135 3.80 18.39 3.21
CA ALA A 135 4.88 17.83 4.02
C ALA A 135 6.22 17.87 3.27
N ALA A 136 7.25 18.43 3.92
CA ALA A 136 8.63 18.37 3.42
C ALA A 136 9.31 17.04 3.76
N ASP A 137 8.85 16.38 4.82
CA ASP A 137 9.38 15.12 5.30
C ASP A 137 8.30 14.28 6.00
N ARG A 138 8.67 13.03 6.28
CA ARG A 138 7.82 12.06 6.96
C ARG A 138 7.46 12.49 8.38
N THR A 139 8.39 13.08 9.12
CA THR A 139 8.19 13.47 10.52
C THR A 139 7.04 14.47 10.63
N ARG A 140 7.04 15.48 9.75
CA ARG A 140 5.98 16.48 9.67
C ARG A 140 4.65 15.87 9.26
N LEU A 141 4.65 14.95 8.28
CA LEU A 141 3.42 14.24 7.88
C LEU A 141 2.81 13.48 9.07
N VAL A 142 3.60 12.71 9.80
CA VAL A 142 3.12 11.93 10.97
C VAL A 142 2.59 12.85 12.07
N ALA A 143 3.28 13.95 12.36
CA ALA A 143 2.84 14.94 13.34
C ALA A 143 1.49 15.58 12.94
N ALA A 144 1.31 15.93 11.66
CA ALA A 144 0.06 16.46 11.14
C ALA A 144 -1.09 15.45 11.18
N LEU A 145 -0.82 14.19 10.81
CA LEU A 145 -1.80 13.10 10.87
C LEU A 145 -2.30 12.87 12.31
N ARG A 146 -1.40 12.92 13.30
CA ARG A 146 -1.73 12.81 14.73
C ARG A 146 -2.30 14.10 15.33
N GLY A 147 -2.24 15.22 14.61
CA GLY A 147 -2.75 16.51 15.05
C GLY A 147 -1.84 17.26 16.02
N THR A 148 -0.59 16.82 16.21
CA THR A 148 0.41 17.48 17.05
C THR A 148 1.11 18.65 16.32
N ASP A 149 0.94 18.74 15.00
CA ASP A 149 1.35 19.86 14.16
C ASP A 149 0.17 20.26 13.25
N GLN A 150 -0.04 21.56 13.06
CA GLN A 150 -1.07 22.13 12.18
C GLN A 150 -0.46 22.86 10.98
N GLY A 151 0.87 22.94 10.87
CA GLY A 151 1.55 23.62 9.78
C GLY A 151 1.37 22.90 8.45
N GLY A 152 0.79 23.59 7.46
CA GLY A 152 0.55 23.04 6.12
C GLY A 152 -0.63 22.05 6.07
N VAL A 153 -1.49 22.06 7.10
CA VAL A 153 -2.71 21.24 7.17
C VAL A 153 -3.88 22.00 6.55
N HIS A 154 -4.62 21.32 5.69
CA HIS A 154 -5.84 21.82 5.05
C HIS A 154 -6.98 20.85 5.31
N LEU A 155 -8.16 21.40 5.58
CA LEU A 155 -9.40 20.67 5.85
C LEU A 155 -10.52 21.27 5.01
N GLY A 156 -11.42 20.42 4.52
CA GLY A 156 -12.61 20.89 3.83
C GLY A 156 -13.62 19.77 3.59
N ASP A 157 -14.88 20.16 3.52
CA ASP A 157 -15.98 19.29 3.12
C ASP A 157 -16.32 19.66 1.67
N GLY A 158 -15.71 18.95 0.73
CA GLY A 158 -15.82 19.20 -0.70
C GLY A 158 -16.60 18.11 -1.41
N THR A 159 -17.89 18.31 -1.66
CA THR A 159 -18.52 17.63 -2.80
C THR A 159 -17.82 18.14 -4.07
N ALA A 160 -17.38 17.22 -4.93
CA ALA A 160 -16.58 17.57 -6.11
C ALA A 160 -17.29 18.65 -6.93
N ARG A 161 -16.65 19.82 -7.07
CA ARG A 161 -17.13 20.92 -7.91
C ARG A 161 -16.19 21.04 -9.12
N PRO A 162 -16.71 21.07 -10.36
CA PRO A 162 -15.89 21.40 -11.52
C PRO A 162 -15.25 22.78 -11.32
N GLY A 163 -13.94 22.85 -11.53
CA GLY A 163 -13.08 23.96 -11.08
C GLY A 163 -13.27 25.27 -11.86
N GLY A 164 -13.00 26.38 -11.17
CA GLY A 164 -12.78 27.70 -11.77
C GLY A 164 -11.34 27.92 -12.23
N ASP A 165 -11.16 28.89 -13.13
CA ASP A 165 -10.04 29.11 -14.07
C ASP A 165 -8.59 29.22 -13.52
N ALA A 166 -8.38 29.26 -12.20
CA ALA A 166 -7.04 29.44 -11.65
C ALA A 166 -6.33 28.11 -11.34
N SER A 167 -5.34 27.74 -12.16
CA SER A 167 -4.39 26.67 -11.86
C SER A 167 -3.57 27.03 -10.62
N PRO A 168 -3.58 26.21 -9.55
CA PRO A 168 -2.77 26.46 -8.36
C PRO A 168 -1.28 26.49 -8.69
N VAL A 169 -0.52 27.43 -8.11
CA VAL A 169 0.90 27.66 -8.40
C VAL A 169 1.84 27.16 -7.29
N THR A 170 1.31 26.85 -6.09
CA THR A 170 2.08 26.28 -4.98
C THR A 170 1.44 25.01 -4.40
N PRO A 171 2.21 24.14 -3.69
CA PRO A 171 1.66 22.99 -2.99
C PRO A 171 0.56 23.36 -1.97
N GLU A 172 0.70 24.51 -1.29
CA GLU A 172 -0.29 25.01 -0.33
C GLU A 172 -1.61 25.38 -1.00
N GLU A 173 -1.55 26.11 -2.12
CA GLU A 173 -2.73 26.44 -2.91
C GLU A 173 -3.39 25.20 -3.49
N LEU A 174 -2.60 24.21 -3.92
CA LEU A 174 -3.09 22.95 -4.44
C LEU A 174 -3.81 22.12 -3.37
N ALA A 175 -3.26 22.06 -2.15
CA ALA A 175 -3.88 21.39 -1.01
C ALA A 175 -5.21 22.07 -0.63
N ALA A 176 -5.22 23.40 -0.50
CA ALA A 176 -6.42 24.18 -0.22
C ALA A 176 -7.48 24.02 -1.31
N ALA A 177 -7.08 24.08 -2.58
CA ALA A 177 -7.93 23.87 -3.75
C ALA A 177 -8.68 22.54 -3.67
N TRP A 178 -7.93 21.49 -3.40
CA TRP A 178 -8.45 20.14 -3.37
C TRP A 178 -9.38 19.94 -2.17
N CYS A 179 -9.01 20.42 -0.98
CA CYS A 179 -9.89 20.39 0.19
C CYS A 179 -11.21 21.15 -0.03
N ALA A 180 -11.21 22.22 -0.82
CA ALA A 180 -12.41 22.95 -1.22
C ALA A 180 -13.28 22.24 -2.27
N GLY A 181 -12.92 21.01 -2.69
CA GLY A 181 -13.70 20.19 -3.62
C GLY A 181 -13.29 20.31 -5.08
N ARG A 182 -12.18 21.00 -5.41
CA ARG A 182 -11.67 21.00 -6.79
C ARG A 182 -11.05 19.64 -7.14
N SER A 183 -11.25 19.21 -8.38
CA SER A 183 -10.54 18.07 -8.95
C SER A 183 -9.12 18.49 -9.35
N VAL A 184 -8.14 17.64 -9.08
CA VAL A 184 -6.73 17.87 -9.39
C VAL A 184 -6.22 16.76 -10.32
N GLY A 185 -5.54 17.16 -11.40
CA GLY A 185 -4.88 16.24 -12.32
C GLY A 185 -3.57 15.67 -11.75
N TRP A 186 -3.66 14.92 -10.64
CA TRP A 186 -2.51 14.44 -9.88
C TRP A 186 -1.43 13.74 -10.71
N ALA A 187 -1.83 12.92 -11.68
CA ALA A 187 -0.89 12.18 -12.52
C ALA A 187 0.08 13.08 -13.31
N GLY A 188 -0.34 14.29 -13.68
CA GLY A 188 0.50 15.26 -14.38
C GLY A 188 1.60 15.89 -13.51
N LEU A 189 1.53 15.73 -12.18
CA LEU A 189 2.58 16.22 -11.27
C LEU A 189 3.79 15.28 -11.18
N TRP A 190 3.69 14.07 -11.74
CA TRP A 190 4.70 13.03 -11.62
C TRP A 190 5.31 12.62 -12.97
N SER A 191 4.92 13.27 -14.06
CA SER A 191 5.44 13.02 -15.42
C SER A 191 6.83 13.60 -15.63
#